data_AF-A0A7S2I5G7-F1
#
_entry.id   AF-A0A7S2I5G7-F1
#
_cell.length_a   1.000
_cell.length_b   1.000
_cell.length_c   1.000
_cell.angle_alpha   90.00
_cell.angle_beta   90.00
_cell.angle_gamma   90.00
#
_symmetry.space_group_name_H-M   'P 1'
#
loop_
_entity.id
_entity.type
_entity.pdbx_description
1 polymer ?
#
loop_
_entity_poly.entity_id
_entity_poly.type
_entity_poly.pdbx_seq_one_letter_code
_entity_poly.pdbx_strand_id
1 'polypeptide(L)'
;MDPEIVSSVSHGAYTPQDITEMEMVMLSSLEWRVQPPTALSFIRHYLALIPESSGIKESVRIAMLYISRLQTDFALRDRDLIATKPSSIAIASILNTMERMDRE
;
A
#
# COMPACT_ATOMS: atom_id res chain seq x y z
N MET A 1 10.38 8.31 13.46
CA MET A 1 9.56 7.41 14.32
C MET A 1 10.19 7.47 15.70
N ASP A 2 9.42 7.49 16.78
CA ASP A 2 10.01 7.53 18.13
C ASP A 2 10.44 6.11 18.55
N PRO A 3 11.74 5.84 18.79
CA PRO A 3 12.21 4.52 19.20
C PRO A 3 11.58 4.01 20.51
N GLU A 4 11.18 4.91 21.40
CA GLU A 4 10.52 4.56 22.67
C GLU A 4 9.16 3.89 22.42
N ILE A 5 8.41 4.38 21.43
CA ILE A 5 7.11 3.80 21.06
C ILE A 5 7.30 2.38 20.52
N VAL A 6 8.28 2.18 19.63
CA VAL A 6 8.56 0.87 19.01
C VAL A 6 9.06 -0.13 20.05
N SER A 7 9.94 0.30 20.95
CA SER A 7 10.37 -0.49 22.10
C SER A 7 9.18 -0.90 22.98
N SER A 8 8.27 0.03 23.29
CA SER A 8 7.11 -0.26 24.15
C SER A 8 6.19 -1.35 23.57
N VAL A 9 5.93 -1.32 22.25
CA VAL A 9 5.08 -2.33 21.59
C VAL A 9 5.79 -3.67 21.40
N SER A 10 7.12 -3.71 21.55
CA SER A 10 7.90 -4.94 21.53
C SER A 10 7.78 -5.74 22.84
N HIS A 11 7.11 -5.22 23.87
CA HIS A 11 6.93 -5.86 25.18
C HIS A 11 8.26 -6.24 25.86
N GLY A 12 9.27 -5.38 25.73
CA GLY A 12 10.59 -5.58 26.34
C GLY A 12 11.53 -6.51 25.56
N ALA A 13 11.17 -6.91 24.34
CA ALA A 13 12.04 -7.70 23.48
C ALA A 13 13.23 -6.89 22.93
N TYR A 14 13.06 -5.59 22.75
CA TYR A 14 14.08 -4.69 22.19
C TYR A 14 14.12 -3.36 22.94
N THR A 15 15.31 -2.82 23.15
CA THR A 15 15.54 -1.49 23.72
C THR A 15 15.42 -0.41 22.63
N PRO A 16 15.20 0.87 23.00
CA PRO A 16 15.22 1.99 22.03
C PRO A 16 16.54 2.06 21.24
N GLN A 17 17.65 1.67 21.86
CA GLN A 17 18.97 1.58 21.22
C GLN A 17 18.98 0.50 20.14
N ASP A 18 18.48 -0.71 20.43
CA ASP A 18 18.36 -1.80 19.45
C ASP A 18 17.54 -1.37 18.22
N ILE A 19 16.45 -0.62 18.44
CA ILE A 19 15.61 -0.09 17.35
C ILE A 19 16.40 0.89 16.47
N THR A 20 17.15 1.80 17.07
CA THR A 20 17.93 2.82 16.35
C THR A 20 19.09 2.18 15.56
N GLU A 21 19.76 1.19 16.16
CA GLU A 21 20.82 0.43 15.49
C GLU A 21 20.27 -0.34 14.29
N MET A 22 19.14 -1.04 14.46
CA MET A 22 18.49 -1.76 13.37
C MET A 22 17.98 -0.82 12.28
N GLU A 23 17.46 0.36 12.63
CA GLU A 23 17.08 1.39 11.65
C GLU A 23 18.26 1.75 10.75
N MET A 24 19.43 2.02 11.32
CA MET A 24 20.63 2.32 10.53
C MET A 24 21.10 1.15 9.66
N VAL A 25 21.01 -0.10 10.16
CA VAL A 25 21.30 -1.30 9.35
C VAL A 25 20.34 -1.42 8.17
N MET A 26 19.04 -1.23 8.38
CA MET A 26 18.03 -1.30 7.30
C MET A 26 18.24 -0.18 6.28
N LEU A 27 18.43 1.07 6.72
CA LEU A 27 18.63 2.22 5.84
C LEU A 27 19.88 2.06 4.97
N SER A 28 20.99 1.63 5.56
CA SER A 28 22.23 1.39 4.82
C SER A 28 22.10 0.22 3.84
N SER A 29 21.47 -0.89 4.26
CA SER A 29 21.24 -2.06 3.41
C SER A 29 20.34 -1.77 2.22
N LEU A 30 19.37 -0.87 2.39
CA LEU A 30 18.48 -0.41 1.32
C LEU A 30 19.09 0.72 0.47
N GLU A 31 20.34 1.13 0.73
CA GLU A 31 20.97 2.28 0.07
C GLU A 31 20.09 3.54 0.16
N TRP A 32 19.39 3.72 1.30
CA TRP A 32 18.43 4.79 1.54
C TRP A 32 17.23 4.82 0.58
N ARG A 33 17.00 3.76 -0.20
CA ARG A 33 15.84 3.61 -1.10
C ARG A 33 14.58 3.19 -0.36
N VAL A 34 14.09 4.05 0.54
CA VAL A 34 12.96 3.77 1.45
C VAL A 34 11.57 3.96 0.85
N GLN A 35 11.46 4.51 -0.36
CA GLN A 35 10.18 4.81 -1.00
C GLN A 35 9.98 4.02 -2.31
N PRO A 36 9.85 2.68 -2.26
CA PRO A 36 9.53 1.89 -3.44
C PRO A 36 8.08 2.14 -3.90
N PRO A 37 7.78 1.95 -5.20
CA PRO A 37 6.42 2.07 -5.70
C PRO A 37 5.53 0.96 -5.14
N THR A 38 4.52 1.33 -4.36
CA THR A 38 3.53 0.41 -3.78
C THR A 38 2.32 0.22 -4.68
N ALA A 39 1.52 -0.83 -4.44
CA ALA A 39 0.28 -1.06 -5.18
C ALA A 39 -0.69 0.13 -5.06
N LEU A 40 -0.78 0.73 -3.87
CA LEU A 40 -1.57 1.95 -3.65
C LEU A 40 -1.07 3.13 -4.50
N SER A 41 0.25 3.28 -4.67
CA SER A 41 0.80 4.29 -5.58
C SER A 41 0.30 4.07 -7.00
N PHE A 42 0.37 2.84 -7.51
CA PHE A 42 -0.15 2.51 -8.84
C PHE A 42 -1.65 2.73 -8.96
N ILE A 43 -2.47 2.40 -7.94
CA ILE A 43 -3.91 2.68 -7.96
C ILE A 43 -4.17 4.16 -8.20
N ARG A 44 -3.48 5.04 -7.45
CA ARG A 44 -3.65 6.50 -7.60
C ARG A 44 -3.30 6.96 -9.01
N HIS A 45 -2.20 6.45 -9.58
CA HIS A 45 -1.79 6.79 -10.94
C HIS A 45 -2.79 6.27 -11.98
N TYR A 46 -3.25 5.02 -11.86
CA TYR A 46 -4.23 4.44 -12.77
C TYR A 46 -5.57 5.17 -12.74
N LEU A 47 -6.07 5.51 -11.56
CA LEU A 47 -7.29 6.32 -11.46
C LEU A 47 -7.09 7.72 -12.05
N ALA A 48 -5.91 8.33 -11.89
CA ALA A 48 -5.61 9.63 -12.50
C ALA A 48 -5.59 9.58 -14.05
N LEU A 49 -5.38 8.41 -14.66
CA LEU A 49 -5.48 8.25 -16.12
C LEU A 49 -6.92 8.31 -16.64
N ILE A 50 -7.92 8.13 -15.78
CA ILE A 50 -9.33 8.21 -16.18
C ILE A 50 -9.70 9.69 -16.38
N PRO A 51 -10.04 10.12 -17.60
CA PRO A 51 -10.35 11.53 -17.88
C PRO A 51 -11.54 12.03 -17.06
N GLU A 52 -11.54 13.32 -16.72
CA GLU A 52 -12.71 13.95 -16.08
C GLU A 52 -13.95 13.92 -17.00
N SER A 53 -13.74 13.89 -18.32
CA SER A 53 -14.80 13.75 -19.33
C SER A 53 -15.43 12.36 -19.40
N SER A 54 -14.96 11.38 -18.62
CA SER A 54 -15.52 10.01 -18.58
C SER A 54 -16.95 9.94 -18.06
N GLY A 55 -17.49 11.02 -17.47
CA GLY A 55 -18.81 11.04 -16.84
C GLY A 55 -18.87 10.33 -15.49
N ILE A 56 -17.73 9.81 -14.99
CA ILE A 56 -17.64 9.20 -13.67
C ILE A 56 -17.69 10.30 -12.61
N LYS A 57 -18.69 10.20 -11.72
CA LYS A 57 -18.84 11.14 -10.60
C LYS A 57 -17.65 11.03 -9.64
N GLU A 58 -17.28 12.15 -9.02
CA GLU A 58 -16.17 12.17 -8.06
C GLU A 58 -16.41 11.22 -6.86
N SER A 59 -17.66 11.09 -6.40
CA SER A 59 -18.01 10.12 -5.34
C SER A 59 -17.68 8.68 -5.72
N VAL A 60 -17.86 8.32 -7.00
CA VAL A 60 -17.52 7.00 -7.55
C VAL A 60 -16.00 6.84 -7.59
N ARG A 61 -15.27 7.86 -8.00
CA ARG A 61 -13.79 7.86 -8.03
C ARG A 61 -13.19 7.66 -6.62
N ILE A 62 -13.75 8.34 -5.62
CA ILE A 62 -13.38 8.17 -4.20
C ILE A 62 -13.70 6.75 -3.72
N ALA A 63 -14.89 6.22 -4.05
CA ALA A 63 -15.27 4.86 -3.70
C ALA A 63 -14.34 3.82 -4.34
N MET A 64 -14.00 3.99 -5.63
CA MET A 64 -13.05 3.12 -6.34
C MET A 64 -11.69 3.10 -5.66
N LEU A 65 -11.15 4.27 -5.28
CA LEU A 65 -9.88 4.38 -4.55
C LEU A 65 -9.95 3.66 -3.20
N TYR A 66 -11.03 3.87 -2.45
CA TYR A 66 -11.22 3.27 -1.12
C TYR A 66 -11.30 1.74 -1.19
N ILE A 67 -12.17 1.20 -2.04
CA ILE A 67 -12.36 -0.26 -2.17
C ILE A 67 -11.11 -0.92 -2.74
N SER A 68 -10.49 -0.33 -3.76
CA SER A 68 -9.25 -0.88 -4.34
C SER A 68 -8.10 -0.89 -3.33
N ARG A 69 -8.01 0.13 -2.47
CA ARG A 69 -7.03 0.16 -1.37
C ARG A 69 -7.23 -0.98 -0.39
N LEU A 70 -8.47 -1.25 0.02
CA LEU A 70 -8.76 -2.38 0.93
C LEU A 70 -8.30 -3.72 0.33
N GLN A 71 -8.47 -3.90 -0.97
CA GLN A 71 -7.97 -5.09 -1.67
C GLN A 71 -6.45 -5.19 -1.65
N THR A 72 -5.72 -4.07 -1.78
CA THR A 72 -4.26 -4.09 -1.62
C THR A 72 -3.82 -4.47 -0.21
N ASP A 73 -4.59 -4.10 0.82
CA ASP A 73 -4.30 -4.48 2.21
C ASP A 73 -4.50 -5.99 2.43
N PHE A 74 -5.49 -6.60 1.75
CA PHE A 74 -5.64 -8.06 1.73
C PHE A 74 -4.52 -8.76 0.98
N ALA A 75 -4.14 -8.23 -0.20
CA ALA A 75 -3.06 -8.79 -1.00
C ALA A 75 -1.71 -8.80 -0.27
N LEU A 76 -1.43 -7.79 0.56
CA LEU A 76 -0.22 -7.73 1.40
C LEU A 76 -0.15 -8.85 2.45
N ARG A 77 -1.30 -9.42 2.85
CA ARG A 77 -1.38 -10.50 3.84
C ARG A 77 -1.31 -11.88 3.20
N ASP A 78 -1.51 -11.95 1.89
CA ASP A 78 -1.46 -13.18 1.12
C ASP A 78 -0.02 -13.48 0.70
N ARG A 79 0.50 -14.64 1.14
CA ARG A 79 1.88 -15.04 0.84
C ARG A 79 2.11 -15.26 -0.65
N ASP A 80 1.09 -15.72 -1.38
CA ASP A 80 1.22 -16.02 -2.81
C ASP A 80 1.35 -14.74 -3.64
N LEU A 81 0.92 -13.59 -3.09
CA LEU A 81 0.97 -12.30 -3.75
C LEU A 81 2.20 -11.45 -3.39
N ILE A 82 3.01 -11.85 -2.40
CA ILE A 82 4.20 -11.09 -1.95
C ILE A 82 5.18 -10.84 -3.12
N ALA A 83 5.40 -11.85 -3.97
CA ALA A 83 6.33 -11.75 -5.10
C ALA A 83 5.69 -11.11 -6.35
N THR A 84 4.40 -10.80 -6.33
CA THR A 84 3.69 -10.23 -7.46
C THR A 84 4.01 -8.74 -7.60
N LYS A 85 4.12 -8.25 -8.85
CA LYS A 85 4.38 -6.84 -9.12
C LYS A 85 3.30 -5.95 -8.48
N PRO A 86 3.67 -4.88 -7.76
CA PRO A 86 2.70 -3.96 -7.16
C PRO A 86 1.71 -3.36 -8.18
N SER A 87 2.15 -3.13 -9.42
CA SER A 87 1.28 -2.68 -10.52
C SER A 87 0.22 -3.70 -10.91
N SER A 88 0.56 -4.99 -10.91
CA SER A 88 -0.38 -6.09 -11.20
C SER A 88 -1.43 -6.21 -10.09
N ILE A 89 -1.01 -6.11 -8.83
CA ILE A 89 -1.95 -6.10 -7.69
C ILE A 89 -2.88 -4.89 -7.79
N ALA A 90 -2.34 -3.72 -8.13
CA ALA A 90 -3.10 -2.47 -8.26
C ALA A 90 -4.19 -2.56 -9.35
N ILE A 91 -3.84 -3.01 -10.56
CA ILE A 91 -4.82 -3.11 -11.64
C ILE A 91 -5.87 -4.18 -11.36
N ALA A 92 -5.49 -5.33 -10.80
CA ALA A 92 -6.44 -6.37 -10.38
C ALA A 92 -7.43 -5.83 -9.33
N SER A 93 -6.94 -5.09 -8.34
CA SER A 93 -7.79 -4.46 -7.30
C SER A 93 -8.80 -3.48 -7.89
N ILE A 94 -8.40 -2.68 -8.89
CA ILE A 94 -9.31 -1.76 -9.59
C ILE A 94 -10.35 -2.55 -10.39
N LEU A 95 -9.93 -3.56 -11.16
CA LEU A 95 -10.84 -4.37 -11.99
C LEU A 95 -11.89 -5.09 -11.15
N ASN A 96 -11.48 -5.72 -10.04
CA ASN A 96 -12.40 -6.33 -9.08
C ASN A 96 -13.39 -5.31 -8.49
N THR A 97 -12.91 -4.09 -8.22
CA THR A 97 -13.77 -3.01 -7.71
C THR A 97 -14.80 -2.58 -8.75
N MET A 98 -14.38 -2.41 -10.01
CA MET A 98 -15.28 -2.07 -11.12
C MET A 98 -16.34 -3.16 -11.33
N GLU A 99 -15.94 -4.43 -11.35
CA GLU A 99 -16.85 -5.57 -11.49
C GLU A 99 -17.87 -5.62 -10.34
N ARG A 100 -17.41 -5.36 -9.10
CA ARG A 100 -18.30 -5.31 -7.93
C ARG A 100 -19.33 -4.18 -8.04
N MET A 101 -18.92 -3.01 -8.53
CA MET A 101 -19.80 -1.84 -8.66
C MET A 101 -20.81 -1.97 -9.80
N ASP A 102 -20.51 -2.76 -10.83
CA ASP A 102 -21.44 -3.04 -11.95
C ASP A 102 -22.55 -4.05 -11.56
N ARG A 103 -22.30 -4.87 -10.54
CA ARG A 103 -23.24 -5.90 -10.06
C ARG A 103 -24.22 -5.40 -8.98
N GLU A 104 -24.06 -4.17 -8.50
CA GLU A 104 -24.94 -3.50 -7.53
C GLU A 104 -25.91 -2.53 -8.22
#